data_AF-A0A839S4J7-F1
#
_entry.id   AF-A0A839S4J7-F1
#
_cell.length_a   1.000
_cell.length_b   1.000
_cell.length_c   1.000
_cell.angle_alpha   90.00
_cell.angle_beta   90.00
_cell.angle_gamma   90.00
#
_symmetry.space_group_name_H-M   'P 1'
#
loop_
_entity.id
_entity.type
_entity.pdbx_description
1 polymer ?
#
loop_
_entity_poly.entity_id
_entity_poly.type
_entity_poly.pdbx_seq_one_letter_code
_entity_poly.pdbx_strand_id
1 'polypeptide(L)' 'MILAPEVFDQRDEDGTVVLLDPAPPEVLAGAVGEAVDQCPGRAIEAHDIRP' A
#
# COMPACT_ATOMS: atom_id res chain seq x y z
N MET A 1 -3.36 -0.50 12.07
CA MET A 1 -3.81 0.70 11.34
C MET A 1 -3.26 0.59 9.93
N ILE A 2 -4.14 0.55 8.93
CA ILE A 2 -3.73 0.56 7.54
C ILE A 2 -3.56 2.01 7.07
N LEU A 3 -2.48 2.28 6.33
CA LEU A 3 -2.27 3.55 5.63
C LEU A 3 -2.65 3.37 4.16
N ALA A 4 -3.07 4.45 3.50
CA ALA A 4 -3.62 4.40 2.14
C ALA A 4 -4.75 3.33 1.98
N PRO A 5 -5.85 3.44 2.75
CA PRO A 5 -6.96 2.46 2.70
C PRO A 5 -7.66 2.38 1.33
N GLU A 6 -7.43 3.36 0.46
CA GLU A 6 -7.89 3.36 -0.94
C GLU A 6 -7.09 2.40 -1.82
N VAL A 7 -5.88 2.00 -1.40
CA VAL A 7 -4.94 1.16 -2.16
C VAL A 7 -4.70 -0.18 -1.47
N PHE A 8 -4.71 -0.20 -0.14
CA PHE A 8 -4.46 -1.40 0.66
C PHE A 8 -5.60 -1.68 1.61
N ASP A 9 -5.88 -2.96 1.82
CA ASP A 9 -6.73 -3.44 2.91
C ASP A 9 -5.95 -4.44 3.76
N GLN A 10 -6.42 -4.71 4.97
CA GLN A 10 -5.83 -5.73 5.84
C GLN A 10 -6.91 -6.72 6.26
N ARG A 11 -6.67 -8.01 5.99
CA ARG A 11 -7.57 -9.07 6.43
C ARG A 11 -7.49 -9.21 7.95
N ASP A 12 -8.65 -9.14 8.60
CA ASP A 12 -8.75 -9.19 10.07
C ASP A 12 -8.28 -10.54 10.65
N GLU A 13 -8.45 -11.64 9.90
CA GLU A 13 -8.15 -13.01 10.35
C GLU A 13 -6.64 -13.28 10.52
N ASP A 14 -5.83 -12.84 9.57
CA ASP A 14 -4.42 -13.22 9.47
C ASP A 14 -3.48 -12.02 9.32
N GLY A 15 -4.02 -10.80 9.25
CA GLY A 15 -3.25 -9.57 9.11
C GLY A 15 -2.61 -9.37 7.73
N THR A 16 -2.89 -10.24 6.75
CA THR A 16 -2.37 -10.09 5.38
C THR A 16 -2.86 -8.79 4.77
N VAL A 17 -1.91 -8.04 4.22
CA VAL A 17 -2.21 -6.86 3.40
C VAL A 17 -2.67 -7.31 2.02
N VAL A 18 -3.79 -6.78 1.57
CA VAL A 18 -4.38 -6.99 0.25
C VAL A 18 -4.20 -5.71 -0.56
N LEU A 19 -3.71 -5.84 -1.79
CA LEU A 19 -3.65 -4.76 -2.76
C LEU A 19 -5.01 -4.61 -3.44
N LEU A 20 -5.67 -3.47 -3.24
CA LEU A 20 -6.97 -3.15 -3.85
C LEU A 20 -6.81 -2.55 -5.24
N ASP A 21 -5.84 -1.66 -5.42
CA ASP A 21 -5.54 -1.00 -6.69
C ASP A 21 -4.04 -1.07 -7.01
N PRO A 22 -3.62 -1.81 -8.06
CA PRO A 22 -2.21 -1.91 -8.43
C PRO A 22 -1.66 -0.68 -9.16
N ALA A 23 -2.51 0.25 -9.61
CA ALA A 23 -2.10 1.46 -10.30
C ALA A 23 -2.89 2.66 -9.76
N PRO A 24 -2.71 2.99 -8.47
CA PRO A 24 -3.45 4.06 -7.84
C PRO A 24 -3.11 5.40 -8.49
N PRO A 25 -4.05 6.36 -8.51
CA PRO A 25 -3.81 7.68 -9.08
C PRO A 25 -2.64 8.40 -8.37
N GLU A 26 -1.89 9.22 -9.11
CA GLU A 26 -0.66 9.89 -8.61
C GLU A 26 -0.87 10.70 -7.33
N VAL A 27 -2.09 11.20 -7.08
CA VAL A 27 -2.44 11.90 -5.83
C VAL A 27 -2.24 11.04 -4.57
N LEU A 28 -2.31 9.71 -4.71
CA LEU A 28 -2.10 8.76 -3.63
C LEU A 28 -0.63 8.33 -3.47
N ALA A 29 0.27 8.76 -4.35
CA ALA A 29 1.69 8.33 -4.31
C ALA A 29 2.35 8.61 -2.97
N GLY A 30 2.06 9.75 -2.34
CA GLY A 30 2.56 10.07 -1.01
C GLY A 30 2.04 9.12 0.07
N ALA A 31 0.75 8.80 0.04
CA ALA A 31 0.13 7.88 1.00
C ALA A 31 0.65 6.44 0.82
N VAL A 32 0.89 6.02 -0.42
CA VAL A 32 1.50 4.72 -0.74
C VAL A 32 2.95 4.65 -0.25
N GLY A 33 3.73 5.72 -0.43
CA GLY A 33 5.10 5.80 0.09
C GLY A 33 5.14 5.64 1.61
N GLU A 34 4.30 6.39 2.33
CA GLU A 34 4.19 6.27 3.79
C GLU A 34 3.76 4.86 4.23
N ALA A 35 2.84 4.22 3.50
CA ALA A 35 2.42 2.85 3.79
C ALA A 35 3.57 1.84 3.67
N VAL A 36 4.45 2.01 2.67
CA VAL A 36 5.65 1.19 2.49
C VAL A 36 6.67 1.44 3.61
N ASP A 37 6.97 2.70 3.90
CA ASP A 37 7.95 3.08 4.92
C ASP A 37 7.55 2.64 6.34
N GLN A 38 6.25 2.67 6.63
CA GLN A 38 5.71 2.24 7.92
C GLN A 38 5.42 0.73 7.99
N CYS A 39 5.64 -0.05 6.92
CA CYS A 39 5.31 -1.48 6.89
C CYS A 39 6.38 -2.32 7.63
N PRO A 40 6.13 -2.78 8.87
CA PRO A 40 7.17 -3.43 9.68
C PRO A 40 7.61 -4.79 9.12
N GLY A 41 6.70 -5.47 8.42
CA GLY A 41 6.95 -6.78 7.80
C GLY A 41 7.53 -6.70 6.39
N ARG A 42 7.68 -5.49 5.83
CA ARG A 42 8.01 -5.27 4.40
C ARG A 42 7.12 -6.10 3.46
N ALA A 43 5.84 -6.17 3.79
CA ALA A 43 4.84 -6.90 3.00
C ALA A 43 4.44 -6.15 1.73
N ILE A 44 4.82 -4.87 1.62
CA ILE A 44 4.45 -3.97 0.53
C ILE A 44 5.73 -3.38 -0.04
N GLU A 45 5.81 -3.30 -1.37
CA GLU A 45 6.85 -2.61 -2.13
C GLU A 45 6.17 -1.75 -3.20
N ALA A 46 6.66 -0.52 -3.40
CA ALA A 46 6.16 0.38 -4.43
C ALA A 46 7.18 0.50 -5.57
N HIS A 47 6.69 0.46 -6.80
CA HIS A 47 7.51 0.60 -8.01
C HIS A 47 7.00 1.73 -8.88
N ASP A 48 7.91 2.58 -9.32
CA ASP A 48 7.62 3.62 -10.31
C ASP A 48 7.76 3.04 -11.71
N ILE A 49 6.63 2.74 -12.35
CA ILE A 49 6.57 2.25 -13.73
C ILE A 49 6.34 3.42 -14.70
N ARG A 50 7.16 4.47 -14.60
CA ARG A 50 7.19 5.54 -15.62
C ARG A 50 8.21 5.17 -16.72
N PRO A 51 7.87 5.39 -18.01
CA PRO A 51 8.76 5.07 -19.13
C PRO A 51 10.02 5.94 -19.17
#